data_AF-A0A4R5FR07-F1
#
_entry.id   AF-A0A4R5FR07-F1
#
_cell.length_a   1.000
_cell.length_b   1.000
_cell.length_c   1.000
_cell.angle_alpha   90.00
_cell.angle_beta   90.00
_cell.angle_gamma   90.00
#
_symmetry.space_group_name_H-M   'P 1'
#
loop_
_entity.id
_entity.type
_entity.pdbx_description
1 polymer ?
#
loop_
_entity_poly.entity_id
_entity_poly.type
_entity_poly.pdbx_seq_one_letter_code
_entity_poly.pdbx_strand_id
1 'polypeptide(L)'
;MQLYNTLSAEERAIMIDDAGKQRLTLSFYAYAQISNPTQFRNELFLAWNSLEVLGRIYVASEGINAQLSLPADNFYAFKDAIEVYDFMKGIRLNIAVEQDDHSFLKLTVKVRDKIVADGLVDETFDVTNIGIHLKAKEFNELLEDPNTIVVDMRNHYESEIGHFTKAIKPDVDTFRESLPIIEEQLAEHKQDKKLLMYCTGGIRCEKASAYFKHKGFENVYQLEGGIIEYTRQVKAEGLESKFIGKNFVFDHRLGERITDDIVSQCHQCGAPCDVHTNCVNEGCHLLFIQCDSCAAKMEGCCSAECVTVIHLPEEEQKAIRRGIKNGNKIFKKGKSDVLTFKNQEETHGVFVAEKPKTAVKKEPKVKKVYIGKGTHFFPKPSIGQFLIEENEIKIGDTILIKGSTTGEQKLVIEEMLVNDLAQEKAISGDTCTFKLPFRIRLSDKLYKITD
;
A
#
# COMPACT_ATOMS: atom_id res chain seq x y z
N MET A 1 -14.17 6.84 -40.88
CA MET A 1 -14.93 6.69 -39.62
C MET A 1 -14.14 7.36 -38.50
N GLN A 2 -14.79 8.19 -37.68
CA GLN A 2 -14.12 8.87 -36.56
C GLN A 2 -13.85 7.86 -35.44
N LEU A 3 -12.61 7.81 -34.93
CA LEU A 3 -12.16 6.86 -33.90
C LEU A 3 -12.08 7.51 -32.51
N TYR A 4 -13.01 8.42 -32.24
CA TYR A 4 -13.14 9.18 -31.00
C TYR A 4 -14.61 9.49 -30.72
N ASN A 5 -14.95 9.72 -29.45
CA ASN A 5 -16.31 10.07 -29.05
C ASN A 5 -16.62 11.52 -29.42
N THR A 6 -17.81 11.76 -29.97
CA THR A 6 -18.33 13.10 -30.27
C THR A 6 -19.27 13.63 -29.19
N LEU A 7 -19.85 12.74 -28.37
CA LEU A 7 -20.82 13.10 -27.34
C LEU A 7 -20.15 13.59 -26.05
N SER A 8 -20.78 14.58 -25.43
CA SER A 8 -20.50 15.01 -24.07
C SER A 8 -20.88 13.91 -23.06
N ALA A 9 -20.40 14.06 -21.82
CA ALA A 9 -20.77 13.12 -20.75
C ALA A 9 -22.26 13.23 -20.39
N GLU A 10 -22.80 14.45 -20.39
CA GLU A 10 -24.21 14.74 -20.12
C GLU A 10 -25.12 14.18 -21.22
N GLU A 11 -24.77 14.41 -22.49
CA GLU A 11 -25.51 13.85 -23.63
C GLU A 11 -25.54 12.32 -23.56
N ARG A 12 -24.41 11.69 -23.17
CA ARG A 12 -24.39 10.24 -23.01
C ARG A 12 -25.27 9.77 -21.87
N ALA A 13 -25.27 10.44 -20.72
CA ALA A 13 -26.09 10.06 -19.58
C ALA A 13 -27.58 10.07 -19.95
N ILE A 14 -28.05 11.15 -20.59
CA ILE A 14 -29.43 11.25 -21.09
C ILE A 14 -29.77 10.08 -22.04
N MET A 15 -28.87 9.74 -22.97
CA MET A 15 -29.09 8.60 -23.87
C MET A 15 -29.16 7.25 -23.15
N ILE A 16 -28.40 7.07 -22.07
CA ILE A 16 -28.43 5.85 -21.26
C ILE A 16 -29.79 5.75 -20.54
N ASP A 17 -30.23 6.84 -19.92
CA ASP A 17 -31.52 6.91 -19.23
C ASP A 17 -32.70 6.68 -20.20
N ASP A 18 -32.70 7.36 -21.34
CA ASP A 18 -33.74 7.24 -22.37
C ASP A 18 -33.81 5.81 -22.96
N ALA A 19 -32.67 5.12 -23.07
CA ALA A 19 -32.63 3.74 -23.53
C ALA A 19 -33.25 2.76 -22.50
N GLY A 20 -33.21 3.10 -21.21
CA GLY A 20 -33.76 2.29 -20.13
C GLY A 20 -33.16 0.88 -20.03
N LYS A 21 -31.96 0.66 -20.59
CA LYS A 21 -31.29 -0.63 -20.59
C LYS A 21 -30.32 -0.73 -19.42
N GLN A 22 -30.45 -1.82 -18.66
CA GLN A 22 -29.45 -2.18 -17.66
C GLN A 22 -28.11 -2.49 -18.32
N ARG A 23 -27.03 -1.97 -17.73
CA ARG A 23 -25.67 -2.17 -18.20
C ARG A 23 -24.89 -3.03 -17.21
N LEU A 24 -24.06 -3.90 -17.76
CA LEU A 24 -23.10 -4.70 -17.02
C LEU A 24 -21.74 -4.04 -17.04
N THR A 25 -21.19 -3.79 -15.86
CA THR A 25 -19.84 -3.31 -15.62
C THR A 25 -18.93 -4.50 -15.35
N LEU A 26 -17.82 -4.56 -16.08
CA LEU A 26 -16.85 -5.62 -15.97
C LEU A 26 -15.44 -5.12 -16.26
N SER A 27 -14.46 -5.94 -15.90
CA SER A 27 -13.06 -5.72 -16.24
C SER A 27 -12.36 -7.01 -16.62
N PHE A 28 -11.30 -6.91 -17.40
CA PHE A 28 -10.38 -8.01 -17.70
C PHE A 28 -9.03 -7.45 -18.15
N TYR A 29 -8.03 -8.33 -18.15
CA TYR A 29 -6.73 -8.05 -18.75
C TYR A 29 -6.17 -9.33 -19.37
N ALA A 30 -5.35 -9.18 -20.40
CA ALA A 30 -4.59 -10.27 -20.96
C ALA A 30 -3.21 -9.77 -21.37
N TYR A 31 -2.18 -10.51 -20.97
CA TYR A 31 -0.82 -10.33 -21.46
C TYR A 31 -0.63 -11.15 -22.73
N ALA A 32 -0.25 -10.48 -23.81
CA ALA A 32 0.00 -11.07 -25.12
C ALA A 32 0.91 -10.17 -25.93
N GLN A 33 1.71 -10.74 -26.82
CA GLN A 33 2.55 -9.95 -27.73
C GLN A 33 1.69 -9.41 -28.88
N ILE A 34 1.37 -8.12 -28.81
CA ILE A 34 0.58 -7.40 -29.82
C ILE A 34 1.54 -6.63 -30.72
N SER A 35 1.69 -7.09 -31.96
CA SER A 35 2.65 -6.51 -32.92
C SER A 35 2.31 -5.08 -33.36
N ASN A 36 1.02 -4.75 -33.51
CA ASN A 36 0.56 -3.42 -33.89
C ASN A 36 -0.54 -2.90 -32.94
N PRO A 37 -0.16 -2.34 -31.78
CA PRO A 37 -1.10 -1.80 -30.79
C PRO A 37 -2.06 -0.75 -31.36
N THR A 38 -1.61 0.06 -32.31
CA THR A 38 -2.43 1.12 -32.94
C THR A 38 -3.53 0.52 -33.80
N GLN A 39 -3.20 -0.49 -34.62
CA GLN A 39 -4.19 -1.19 -35.42
C GLN A 39 -5.20 -1.91 -34.53
N PHE A 40 -4.72 -2.69 -33.54
CA PHE A 40 -5.59 -3.41 -32.62
C PHE A 40 -6.53 -2.45 -31.85
N ARG A 41 -6.02 -1.32 -31.35
CA ARG A 41 -6.84 -0.26 -30.75
C ARG A 41 -7.94 0.24 -31.67
N ASN A 42 -7.64 0.44 -32.96
CA ASN A 42 -8.62 0.94 -33.94
C ASN A 42 -9.71 -0.10 -34.21
N GLU A 43 -9.33 -1.36 -34.39
CA GLU A 43 -10.26 -2.49 -34.59
C GLU A 43 -11.19 -2.66 -33.39
N LEU A 44 -10.64 -2.66 -32.17
CA LEU A 44 -11.42 -2.73 -30.94
C LEU A 44 -12.40 -1.56 -30.81
N PHE A 45 -11.95 -0.32 -31.08
CA PHE A 45 -12.82 0.85 -30.98
C PHE A 45 -14.03 0.70 -31.90
N LEU A 46 -13.83 0.22 -33.13
CA LEU A 46 -14.92 0.05 -34.09
C LEU A 46 -15.90 -1.06 -33.68
N ALA A 47 -15.37 -2.24 -33.34
CA ALA A 47 -16.18 -3.39 -32.95
C ALA A 47 -16.98 -3.13 -31.66
N TRP A 48 -16.36 -2.50 -30.67
CA TRP A 48 -16.99 -2.28 -29.37
C TRP A 48 -17.92 -1.06 -29.35
N ASN A 49 -17.66 -0.05 -30.18
CA ASN A 49 -18.60 1.06 -30.34
C ASN A 49 -19.95 0.59 -30.89
N SER A 50 -19.98 -0.37 -31.83
CA SER A 50 -21.25 -0.95 -32.32
C SER A 50 -22.00 -1.79 -31.28
N LEU A 51 -21.30 -2.24 -30.24
CA LEU A 51 -21.89 -2.98 -29.11
C LEU A 51 -22.26 -2.05 -27.94
N GLU A 52 -22.18 -0.73 -28.16
CA GLU A 52 -22.45 0.29 -27.14
C GLU A 52 -21.57 0.15 -25.87
N VAL A 53 -20.36 -0.39 -26.03
CA VAL A 53 -19.38 -0.48 -24.96
C VAL A 53 -18.90 0.92 -24.62
N LEU A 54 -18.89 1.25 -23.33
CA LEU A 54 -18.28 2.44 -22.75
C LEU A 54 -17.21 1.98 -21.77
N GLY A 55 -16.11 2.70 -21.63
CA GLY A 55 -15.01 2.18 -20.82
C GLY A 55 -13.69 2.87 -21.00
N ARG A 56 -12.72 2.43 -20.23
CA ARG A 56 -11.31 2.79 -20.36
C ARG A 56 -10.50 1.54 -20.63
N ILE A 57 -9.92 1.51 -21.82
CA ILE A 57 -9.15 0.38 -22.33
C ILE A 57 -7.77 0.86 -22.72
N TYR A 58 -6.77 0.17 -22.19
CA TYR A 58 -5.39 0.34 -22.52
C TYR A 58 -4.90 -0.85 -23.34
N VAL A 59 -4.25 -0.51 -24.44
CA VAL A 59 -3.59 -1.46 -25.33
C VAL A 59 -2.11 -1.11 -25.35
N ALA A 60 -1.26 -2.09 -25.20
CA ALA A 60 0.19 -1.95 -25.36
C ALA A 60 0.73 -3.15 -26.15
N SER A 61 2.01 -3.11 -26.52
CA SER A 61 2.64 -4.28 -27.15
C SER A 61 2.62 -5.52 -26.25
N GLU A 62 2.51 -5.33 -24.94
CA GLU A 62 2.44 -6.41 -23.94
C GLU A 62 1.01 -6.93 -23.67
N GLY A 63 -0.04 -6.33 -24.25
CA GLY A 63 -1.40 -6.85 -24.09
C GLY A 63 -2.51 -5.80 -24.00
N ILE A 64 -3.57 -6.16 -23.28
CA ILE A 64 -4.77 -5.34 -23.08
C ILE A 64 -5.20 -5.31 -21.60
N ASN A 65 -5.68 -4.16 -21.15
CA ASN A 65 -6.37 -3.97 -19.87
C ASN A 65 -7.64 -3.17 -20.11
N ALA A 66 -8.78 -3.72 -19.75
CA ALA A 66 -10.08 -3.15 -20.04
C ALA A 66 -10.94 -3.06 -18.78
N GLN A 67 -11.52 -1.88 -18.56
CA GLN A 67 -12.59 -1.63 -17.60
C GLN A 67 -13.71 -0.97 -18.38
N LEU A 68 -14.89 -1.57 -18.37
CA LEU A 68 -15.97 -1.14 -19.27
C LEU A 68 -17.35 -1.44 -18.70
N SER A 69 -18.35 -0.80 -19.27
CA SER A 69 -19.76 -1.16 -19.17
C SER A 69 -20.38 -1.33 -20.55
N LEU A 70 -21.36 -2.22 -20.66
CA LEU A 70 -22.12 -2.43 -21.89
C LEU A 70 -23.58 -2.79 -21.57
N PRO A 71 -24.54 -2.57 -22.48
CA PRO A 71 -25.89 -3.10 -22.30
C PRO A 71 -25.88 -4.61 -22.07
N ALA A 72 -26.65 -5.09 -21.09
CA ALA A 72 -26.63 -6.51 -20.67
C ALA A 72 -27.01 -7.47 -21.81
N ASP A 73 -27.87 -7.04 -22.73
CA ASP A 73 -28.28 -7.76 -23.94
C ASP A 73 -27.13 -7.96 -24.94
N ASN A 74 -26.12 -7.08 -24.93
CA ASN A 74 -24.94 -7.18 -25.78
C ASN A 74 -23.83 -8.08 -25.18
N PHE A 75 -24.01 -8.66 -23.99
CA PHE A 75 -22.96 -9.40 -23.28
C PHE A 75 -22.38 -10.58 -24.08
N TYR A 76 -23.24 -11.41 -24.68
CA TYR A 76 -22.78 -12.57 -25.45
C TYR A 76 -22.12 -12.14 -26.78
N ALA A 77 -22.68 -11.13 -27.46
CA ALA A 77 -22.05 -10.57 -28.66
C ALA A 77 -20.68 -9.96 -28.37
N PHE A 78 -20.53 -9.32 -27.20
CA PHE A 78 -19.25 -8.82 -26.72
C PHE A 78 -18.26 -9.95 -26.43
N LYS A 79 -18.73 -11.03 -25.78
CA LYS A 79 -17.91 -12.22 -25.55
C LYS A 79 -17.42 -12.83 -26.86
N ASP A 80 -18.30 -12.99 -27.84
CA ASP A 80 -17.94 -13.51 -29.16
C ASP A 80 -16.92 -12.58 -29.85
N ALA A 81 -17.08 -11.27 -29.73
CA ALA A 81 -16.16 -10.29 -30.33
C ALA A 81 -14.74 -10.35 -29.76
N ILE A 82 -14.56 -10.69 -28.47
CA ILE A 82 -13.24 -10.84 -27.86
C ILE A 82 -12.66 -12.25 -28.10
N GLU A 83 -13.49 -13.29 -28.19
CA GLU A 83 -13.03 -14.67 -28.45
C GLU A 83 -12.47 -14.88 -29.86
N VAL A 84 -12.64 -13.92 -30.78
CA VAL A 84 -11.96 -13.91 -32.09
C VAL A 84 -10.44 -13.89 -31.93
N TYR A 85 -9.93 -13.29 -30.86
CA TYR A 85 -8.49 -13.20 -30.60
C TYR A 85 -8.04 -14.38 -29.73
N ASP A 86 -7.07 -15.15 -30.24
CA ASP A 86 -6.62 -16.39 -29.57
C ASP A 86 -6.22 -16.18 -28.10
N PHE A 87 -5.56 -15.07 -27.78
CA PHE A 87 -5.12 -14.75 -26.42
C PHE A 87 -6.24 -14.26 -25.48
N MET A 88 -7.45 -14.02 -26.00
CA MET A 88 -8.63 -13.65 -25.21
C MET A 88 -9.70 -14.75 -25.17
N LYS A 89 -9.47 -15.90 -25.81
CA LYS A 89 -10.39 -17.05 -25.74
C LYS A 89 -10.51 -17.56 -24.31
N GLY A 90 -11.73 -17.66 -23.81
CA GLY A 90 -12.00 -18.15 -22.44
C GLY A 90 -11.48 -17.23 -21.33
N ILE A 91 -11.16 -15.98 -21.65
CA ILE A 91 -10.68 -15.02 -20.65
C ILE A 91 -11.71 -14.81 -19.54
N ARG A 92 -11.22 -14.68 -18.31
CA ARG A 92 -12.06 -14.34 -17.17
C ARG A 92 -12.55 -12.91 -17.30
N LEU A 93 -13.86 -12.74 -17.26
CA LEU A 93 -14.51 -11.43 -17.16
C LEU A 93 -14.88 -11.21 -15.69
N ASN A 94 -14.20 -10.27 -15.04
CA ASN A 94 -14.51 -9.86 -13.68
C ASN A 94 -15.74 -8.95 -13.71
N ILE A 95 -16.92 -9.54 -13.55
CA ILE A 95 -18.19 -8.80 -13.42
C ILE A 95 -18.19 -8.11 -12.07
N ALA A 96 -18.47 -6.81 -12.08
CA ALA A 96 -18.41 -5.96 -10.90
C ALA A 96 -19.47 -6.36 -9.85
N VAL A 97 -19.19 -6.09 -8.56
CA VAL A 97 -20.05 -6.55 -7.45
C VAL A 97 -21.35 -5.76 -7.41
N GLU A 98 -21.26 -4.46 -7.70
CA GLU A 98 -22.39 -3.56 -7.87
C GLU A 98 -22.51 -3.19 -9.35
N GLN A 99 -23.66 -2.70 -9.79
CA GLN A 99 -23.88 -2.29 -11.18
C GLN A 99 -24.43 -0.87 -11.19
N ASP A 100 -23.91 -0.06 -12.10
CA ASP A 100 -24.36 1.31 -12.34
C ASP A 100 -24.30 1.58 -13.84
N ASP A 101 -25.41 2.01 -14.41
CA ASP A 101 -25.54 2.30 -15.83
C ASP A 101 -24.61 3.44 -16.25
N HIS A 102 -24.24 4.32 -15.31
CA HIS A 102 -23.35 5.46 -15.52
C HIS A 102 -21.89 5.18 -15.17
N SER A 103 -21.50 3.92 -14.90
CA SER A 103 -20.11 3.56 -14.57
C SER A 103 -19.10 4.14 -15.57
N PHE A 104 -19.46 4.20 -16.85
CA PHE A 104 -18.68 4.86 -17.89
C PHE A 104 -19.59 5.64 -18.84
N LEU A 105 -19.17 6.83 -19.24
CA LEU A 105 -19.90 7.70 -20.17
C LEU A 105 -19.22 7.84 -21.55
N LYS A 106 -18.06 7.22 -21.75
CA LYS A 106 -17.29 7.32 -23.01
C LYS A 106 -16.53 6.04 -23.30
N LEU A 107 -16.42 5.66 -24.57
CA LEU A 107 -15.50 4.59 -25.00
C LEU A 107 -14.10 5.16 -25.23
N THR A 108 -13.16 4.83 -24.37
CA THR A 108 -11.77 5.31 -24.47
C THR A 108 -10.84 4.13 -24.68
N VAL A 109 -10.37 3.94 -25.90
CA VAL A 109 -9.30 2.97 -26.21
C VAL A 109 -8.02 3.73 -26.50
N LYS A 110 -6.99 3.52 -25.67
CA LYS A 110 -5.72 4.26 -25.75
C LYS A 110 -4.55 3.31 -25.87
N VAL A 111 -3.65 3.62 -26.81
CA VAL A 111 -2.34 3.00 -26.87
C VAL A 111 -1.47 3.56 -25.73
N ARG A 112 -0.76 2.66 -25.06
CA ARG A 112 0.16 2.94 -23.95
C ARG A 112 1.44 2.15 -24.16
N ASP A 113 2.51 2.58 -23.49
CA ASP A 113 3.75 1.82 -23.46
C ASP A 113 3.57 0.50 -22.69
N LYS A 114 2.74 0.55 -21.62
CA LYS A 114 2.35 -0.58 -20.78
C LYS A 114 0.86 -0.54 -20.43
N ILE A 115 0.24 -1.71 -20.26
CA ILE A 115 -1.16 -1.84 -19.84
C ILE A 115 -1.37 -1.56 -18.34
N VAL A 116 -0.27 -1.60 -17.58
CA VAL A 116 -0.18 -1.14 -16.19
C VAL A 116 1.12 -0.36 -16.00
N ALA A 117 1.06 0.79 -15.33
CA ALA A 117 2.24 1.63 -15.11
C ALA A 117 3.09 1.10 -13.94
N ASP A 118 3.86 0.03 -14.19
CA ASP A 118 4.69 -0.66 -13.19
C ASP A 118 6.06 -0.01 -12.93
N GLY A 119 6.61 0.73 -13.90
CA GLY A 119 7.96 1.30 -13.83
C GLY A 119 9.10 0.29 -13.89
N LEU A 120 8.81 -0.93 -14.30
CA LEU A 120 9.77 -2.00 -14.45
C LEU A 120 10.42 -1.96 -15.84
N VAL A 121 11.65 -2.43 -15.92
CA VAL A 121 12.34 -2.67 -17.21
C VAL A 121 12.19 -4.14 -17.52
N ASP A 122 11.22 -4.49 -18.35
CA ASP A 122 10.81 -5.90 -18.56
C ASP A 122 11.94 -6.78 -19.13
N GLU A 123 12.92 -6.19 -19.83
CA GLU A 123 14.09 -6.92 -20.34
C GLU A 123 15.02 -7.46 -19.23
N THR A 124 14.86 -6.98 -17.98
CA THR A 124 15.73 -7.37 -16.87
C THR A 124 15.29 -8.66 -16.17
N PHE A 125 14.07 -9.15 -16.42
CA PHE A 125 13.54 -10.38 -15.83
C PHE A 125 12.43 -11.01 -16.65
N ASP A 126 12.17 -12.30 -16.41
CA ASP A 126 11.06 -13.01 -17.06
C ASP A 126 9.72 -12.60 -16.42
N VAL A 127 8.96 -11.75 -17.12
CA VAL A 127 7.62 -11.30 -16.70
C VAL A 127 6.57 -12.41 -16.70
N THR A 128 6.86 -13.58 -17.28
CA THR A 128 5.97 -14.74 -17.28
C THR A 128 6.19 -15.66 -16.09
N ASN A 129 7.30 -15.49 -15.37
CA ASN A 129 7.61 -16.24 -14.16
C ASN A 129 6.82 -15.69 -12.96
N ILE A 130 5.51 -15.85 -12.99
CA ILE A 130 4.57 -15.32 -11.99
C ILE A 130 4.44 -16.20 -10.74
N GLY A 131 3.80 -15.66 -9.71
CA GLY A 131 3.45 -16.37 -8.48
C GLY A 131 2.33 -17.39 -8.65
N ILE A 132 2.03 -18.13 -7.59
CA ILE A 132 0.95 -19.12 -7.58
C ILE A 132 -0.40 -18.42 -7.37
N HIS A 133 -1.35 -18.64 -8.28
CA HIS A 133 -2.72 -18.16 -8.11
C HIS A 133 -3.48 -18.97 -7.07
N LEU A 134 -4.16 -18.26 -6.17
CA LEU A 134 -5.02 -18.85 -5.14
C LEU A 134 -6.45 -18.39 -5.31
N LYS A 135 -7.38 -19.35 -5.14
CA LYS A 135 -8.82 -19.06 -5.01
C LYS A 135 -9.13 -18.49 -3.62
N ALA A 136 -10.34 -17.96 -3.43
CA ALA A 136 -10.74 -17.27 -2.21
C ALA A 136 -10.55 -18.11 -0.94
N LYS A 137 -10.90 -19.40 -0.99
CA LYS A 137 -10.72 -20.32 0.13
C LYS A 137 -9.25 -20.51 0.50
N GLU A 138 -8.40 -20.84 -0.49
CA GLU A 138 -6.96 -21.04 -0.29
C GLU A 138 -6.28 -19.75 0.16
N PHE A 139 -6.73 -18.60 -0.38
CA PHE A 139 -6.25 -17.29 0.02
C PHE A 139 -6.59 -17.00 1.49
N ASN A 140 -7.81 -17.29 1.94
CA ASN A 140 -8.21 -17.16 3.34
C ASN A 140 -7.37 -18.07 4.25
N GLU A 141 -7.16 -19.33 3.86
CA GLU A 141 -6.33 -20.27 4.62
C GLU A 141 -4.89 -19.76 4.77
N LEU A 142 -4.30 -19.25 3.68
CA LEU A 142 -2.93 -18.74 3.70
C LEU A 142 -2.80 -17.40 4.45
N LEU A 143 -3.85 -16.56 4.43
CA LEU A 143 -3.92 -15.31 5.20
C LEU A 143 -3.92 -15.56 6.72
N GLU A 144 -4.45 -16.70 7.16
CA GLU A 144 -4.43 -17.09 8.57
C GLU A 144 -3.11 -17.73 9.04
N ASP A 145 -2.25 -18.15 8.11
CA ASP A 145 -0.94 -18.70 8.42
C ASP A 145 0.00 -17.60 9.00
N PRO A 146 0.53 -17.75 10.23
CA PRO A 146 1.45 -16.78 10.84
C PRO A 146 2.78 -16.65 10.09
N ASN A 147 3.08 -17.55 9.16
CA ASN A 147 4.25 -17.49 8.29
C ASN A 147 3.99 -16.75 6.97
N THR A 148 2.80 -16.17 6.80
CA THR A 148 2.43 -15.41 5.61
C THR A 148 2.51 -13.91 5.87
N ILE A 149 3.07 -13.20 4.89
CA ILE A 149 3.05 -11.75 4.80
C ILE A 149 2.07 -11.37 3.70
N VAL A 150 0.97 -10.71 4.07
CA VAL A 150 -0.03 -10.25 3.12
C VAL A 150 0.27 -8.80 2.73
N VAL A 151 0.33 -8.51 1.44
CA VAL A 151 0.63 -7.17 0.92
C VAL A 151 -0.47 -6.70 -0.02
N ASP A 152 -1.00 -5.51 0.26
CA ASP A 152 -1.89 -4.79 -0.65
C ASP A 152 -1.05 -4.13 -1.75
N MET A 153 -1.21 -4.58 -3.00
CA MET A 153 -0.50 -4.00 -4.14
C MET A 153 -1.21 -2.78 -4.71
N ARG A 154 -2.20 -2.25 -3.99
CA ARG A 154 -2.95 -1.06 -4.39
C ARG A 154 -2.30 0.23 -3.89
N ASN A 155 -2.77 1.36 -4.42
CA ASN A 155 -2.33 2.67 -3.92
C ASN A 155 -3.02 2.98 -2.58
N HIS A 156 -2.47 3.90 -1.79
CA HIS A 156 -2.95 4.17 -0.43
C HIS A 156 -4.45 4.55 -0.37
N TYR A 157 -4.94 5.38 -1.30
CA TYR A 157 -6.36 5.78 -1.36
C TYR A 157 -7.31 4.60 -1.68
N GLU A 158 -6.80 3.49 -2.20
CA GLU A 158 -7.62 2.29 -2.42
C GLU A 158 -7.71 1.46 -1.13
N SER A 159 -6.61 1.40 -0.37
CA SER A 159 -6.48 0.64 0.87
C SER A 159 -7.13 1.34 2.07
N GLU A 160 -7.24 2.68 2.03
CA GLU A 160 -7.82 3.46 3.13
C GLU A 160 -9.31 3.16 3.34
N ILE A 161 -10.07 2.82 2.28
CA ILE A 161 -11.51 2.52 2.38
C ILE A 161 -11.85 1.03 2.53
N GLY A 162 -10.86 0.15 2.38
CA GLY A 162 -11.06 -1.29 2.56
C GLY A 162 -9.82 -2.07 2.21
N HIS A 163 -9.57 -3.18 2.88
CA HIS A 163 -8.36 -4.00 2.73
C HIS A 163 -8.58 -5.38 3.35
N PHE A 164 -7.71 -6.34 3.03
CA PHE A 164 -7.66 -7.61 3.76
C PHE A 164 -7.11 -7.41 5.17
N THR A 165 -7.69 -8.11 6.15
CA THR A 165 -7.16 -8.15 7.51
C THR A 165 -5.70 -8.61 7.50
N LYS A 166 -4.85 -7.99 8.34
CA LYS A 166 -3.39 -8.24 8.43
C LYS A 166 -2.56 -7.78 7.22
N ALA A 167 -3.16 -7.18 6.19
CA ALA A 167 -2.39 -6.71 5.04
C ALA A 167 -1.48 -5.52 5.39
N ILE A 168 -0.23 -5.61 4.96
CA ILE A 168 0.66 -4.46 4.84
C ILE A 168 0.10 -3.58 3.72
N LYS A 169 -0.08 -2.29 4.03
CA LYS A 169 -0.60 -1.26 3.11
C LYS A 169 0.52 -0.26 2.84
N PRO A 170 1.26 -0.39 1.72
CA PRO A 170 2.28 0.59 1.37
C PRO A 170 1.67 1.99 1.21
N ASP A 171 2.22 2.98 1.90
CA ASP A 171 1.76 4.36 1.78
C ASP A 171 2.35 5.03 0.53
N VAL A 172 1.84 4.64 -0.64
CA VAL A 172 2.30 5.13 -1.94
C VAL A 172 1.18 5.71 -2.78
N ASP A 173 1.52 6.67 -3.64
CA ASP A 173 0.56 7.28 -4.56
C ASP A 173 0.42 6.45 -5.84
N THR A 174 1.48 5.70 -6.19
CA THR A 174 1.53 4.89 -7.42
C THR A 174 2.04 3.47 -7.19
N PHE A 175 1.54 2.53 -8.00
CA PHE A 175 1.99 1.14 -7.98
C PHE A 175 3.51 1.00 -8.20
N ARG A 176 4.10 1.82 -9.06
CA ARG A 176 5.54 1.85 -9.32
C ARG A 176 6.37 2.11 -8.05
N GLU A 177 5.89 3.00 -7.19
CA GLU A 177 6.57 3.31 -5.92
C GLU A 177 6.48 2.15 -4.92
N SER A 178 5.42 1.33 -4.98
CA SER A 178 5.22 0.22 -4.02
C SER A 178 6.31 -0.84 -4.10
N LEU A 179 6.75 -1.21 -5.30
CA LEU A 179 7.63 -2.36 -5.53
C LEU A 179 8.97 -2.27 -4.79
N PRO A 180 9.77 -1.19 -4.93
CA PRO A 180 11.03 -1.08 -4.21
C PRO A 180 10.84 -0.97 -2.69
N ILE A 181 9.77 -0.31 -2.22
CA ILE A 181 9.47 -0.17 -0.79
C ILE A 181 9.17 -1.53 -0.16
N ILE A 182 8.32 -2.33 -0.80
CA ILE A 182 7.98 -3.67 -0.32
C ILE A 182 9.23 -4.58 -0.38
N GLU A 183 10.04 -4.48 -1.44
CA GLU A 183 11.28 -5.28 -1.54
C GLU A 183 12.22 -4.98 -0.37
N GLU A 184 12.43 -3.70 -0.06
CA GLU A 184 13.30 -3.28 1.05
C GLU A 184 12.74 -3.74 2.39
N GLN A 185 11.45 -3.52 2.64
CA GLN A 185 10.78 -3.92 3.89
C GLN A 185 10.82 -5.42 4.14
N LEU A 186 10.78 -6.22 3.07
CA LEU A 186 10.72 -7.68 3.14
C LEU A 186 12.04 -8.37 2.77
N ALA A 187 13.14 -7.61 2.70
CA ALA A 187 14.43 -8.11 2.20
C ALA A 187 14.99 -9.30 3.00
N GLU A 188 14.76 -9.32 4.32
CA GLU A 188 15.18 -10.42 5.19
C GLU A 188 14.27 -11.65 5.10
N HIS A 189 13.09 -11.52 4.48
CA HIS A 189 12.02 -12.51 4.50
C HIS A 189 11.82 -13.27 3.18
N LYS A 190 12.77 -13.13 2.25
CA LYS A 190 12.67 -13.65 0.89
C LYS A 190 12.47 -15.17 0.83
N GLN A 191 13.08 -15.91 1.76
CA GLN A 191 13.08 -17.38 1.75
C GLN A 191 12.21 -18.03 2.83
N ASP A 192 12.08 -17.42 4.00
CA ASP A 192 11.40 -18.00 5.15
C ASP A 192 9.90 -17.70 5.21
N LYS A 193 9.42 -16.66 4.49
CA LYS A 193 8.02 -16.24 4.52
C LYS A 193 7.32 -16.47 3.19
N LYS A 194 5.99 -16.65 3.28
CA LYS A 194 5.09 -16.66 2.12
C LYS A 194 4.65 -15.23 1.84
N LEU A 195 4.92 -14.72 0.64
CA LEU A 195 4.44 -13.42 0.18
C LEU A 195 3.08 -13.61 -0.51
N LEU A 196 2.02 -13.14 0.13
CA LEU A 196 0.65 -13.22 -0.38
C LEU A 196 0.19 -11.83 -0.85
N MET A 197 -0.13 -11.68 -2.13
CA MET A 197 -0.47 -10.40 -2.72
C MET A 197 -1.88 -10.36 -3.29
N TYR A 198 -2.46 -9.16 -3.31
CA TYR A 198 -3.74 -8.92 -3.96
C TYR A 198 -3.82 -7.50 -4.54
N CYS A 199 -4.75 -7.31 -5.45
CA CYS A 199 -5.21 -6.01 -5.90
C CYS A 199 -6.67 -6.11 -6.35
N THR A 200 -7.25 -5.04 -6.90
CA THR A 200 -8.66 -4.99 -7.32
C THR A 200 -9.07 -6.12 -8.26
N GLY A 201 -8.29 -6.35 -9.33
CA GLY A 201 -8.68 -7.27 -10.42
C GLY A 201 -7.59 -8.24 -10.88
N GLY A 202 -6.41 -8.27 -10.23
CA GLY A 202 -5.31 -9.21 -10.51
C GLY A 202 -4.12 -8.62 -11.27
N ILE A 203 -4.33 -7.72 -12.23
CA ILE A 203 -3.28 -7.25 -13.17
C ILE A 203 -1.97 -6.76 -12.53
N ARG A 204 -2.04 -6.04 -11.40
CA ARG A 204 -0.83 -5.54 -10.71
C ARG A 204 -0.02 -6.68 -10.09
N CYS A 205 -0.69 -7.71 -9.60
CA CYS A 205 -0.06 -8.86 -8.96
C CYS A 205 0.73 -9.69 -9.97
N GLU A 206 0.33 -9.72 -11.25
CA GLU A 206 1.09 -10.44 -12.29
C GLU A 206 2.52 -9.90 -12.41
N LYS A 207 2.66 -8.59 -12.64
CA LYS A 207 3.97 -7.94 -12.73
C LYS A 207 4.70 -7.95 -11.39
N ALA A 208 4.00 -7.72 -10.28
CA ALA A 208 4.60 -7.71 -8.96
C ALA A 208 5.16 -9.10 -8.57
N SER A 209 4.43 -10.18 -8.88
CA SER A 209 4.85 -11.52 -8.53
C SER A 209 6.08 -11.97 -9.32
N ALA A 210 6.12 -11.68 -10.62
CA ALA A 210 7.32 -11.90 -11.43
C ALA A 210 8.51 -11.07 -10.92
N TYR A 211 8.26 -9.81 -10.54
CA TYR A 211 9.28 -8.95 -9.94
C TYR A 211 9.85 -9.53 -8.63
N PHE A 212 9.01 -9.91 -7.67
CA PHE A 212 9.47 -10.45 -6.40
C PHE A 212 10.18 -11.79 -6.56
N LYS A 213 9.71 -12.67 -7.43
CA LYS A 213 10.45 -13.91 -7.75
C LYS A 213 11.83 -13.61 -8.33
N HIS A 214 11.94 -12.64 -9.23
CA HIS A 214 13.24 -12.18 -9.73
C HIS A 214 14.13 -11.59 -8.62
N LYS A 215 13.56 -10.90 -7.64
CA LYS A 215 14.29 -10.40 -6.46
C LYS A 215 14.64 -11.47 -5.43
N GLY A 216 14.33 -12.73 -5.71
CA GLY A 216 14.73 -13.89 -4.90
C GLY A 216 13.70 -14.32 -3.86
N PHE A 217 12.46 -13.85 -3.94
CA PHE A 217 11.38 -14.38 -3.10
C PHE A 217 10.96 -15.77 -3.61
N GLU A 218 11.11 -16.81 -2.79
CA GLU A 218 10.80 -18.19 -3.20
C GLU A 218 9.29 -18.49 -3.19
N ASN A 219 8.58 -17.99 -2.18
CA ASN A 219 7.20 -18.37 -1.90
C ASN A 219 6.22 -17.23 -2.21
N VAL A 220 5.93 -17.00 -3.50
CA VAL A 220 5.08 -15.89 -3.96
C VAL A 220 3.71 -16.38 -4.42
N TYR A 221 2.66 -15.84 -3.82
CA TYR A 221 1.26 -16.19 -4.05
C TYR A 221 0.44 -14.93 -4.37
N GLN A 222 -0.61 -15.11 -5.18
CA GLN A 222 -1.47 -14.00 -5.59
C GLN A 222 -2.95 -14.40 -5.67
N LEU A 223 -3.83 -13.49 -5.32
CA LEU A 223 -5.28 -13.69 -5.41
C LEU A 223 -5.73 -13.76 -6.87
N GLU A 224 -6.29 -14.89 -7.28
CA GLU A 224 -6.81 -15.08 -8.64
C GLU A 224 -8.01 -14.15 -8.89
N GLY A 225 -7.92 -13.31 -9.93
CA GLY A 225 -8.97 -12.36 -10.30
C GLY A 225 -9.15 -11.18 -9.33
N GLY A 226 -8.31 -11.07 -8.28
CA GLY A 226 -8.33 -9.97 -7.32
C GLY A 226 -9.56 -9.94 -6.41
N ILE A 227 -9.77 -8.80 -5.75
CA ILE A 227 -10.85 -8.58 -4.76
C ILE A 227 -12.25 -8.82 -5.37
N ILE A 228 -12.44 -8.49 -6.65
CA ILE A 228 -13.73 -8.68 -7.35
C ILE A 228 -14.09 -10.18 -7.41
N GLU A 229 -13.18 -11.02 -7.91
CA GLU A 229 -13.41 -12.46 -8.01
C GLU A 229 -13.47 -13.12 -6.62
N TYR A 230 -12.64 -12.68 -5.68
CA TYR A 230 -12.71 -13.11 -4.28
C TYR A 230 -14.10 -12.92 -3.70
N THR A 231 -14.67 -11.72 -3.85
CA THR A 231 -16.00 -11.39 -3.33
C THR A 231 -17.08 -12.28 -3.95
N ARG A 232 -16.97 -12.57 -5.25
CA ARG A 232 -17.87 -13.48 -5.96
C ARG A 232 -17.80 -14.90 -5.39
N GLN A 233 -16.59 -15.43 -5.19
CA GLN A 233 -16.39 -16.76 -4.61
C GLN A 233 -16.85 -16.83 -3.15
N VAL A 234 -16.55 -15.82 -2.33
CA VAL A 234 -17.03 -15.73 -0.94
C VAL A 234 -18.54 -15.82 -0.86
N LYS A 235 -19.27 -15.06 -1.70
CA LYS A 235 -20.73 -15.11 -1.77
C LYS A 235 -21.24 -16.46 -2.29
N ALA A 236 -20.65 -16.98 -3.37
CA ALA A 236 -21.10 -18.21 -4.02
C ALA A 236 -20.86 -19.47 -3.16
N GLU A 237 -19.77 -19.49 -2.40
CA GLU A 237 -19.34 -20.63 -1.58
C GLU A 237 -19.71 -20.48 -0.09
N GLY A 238 -20.25 -19.33 0.31
CA GLY A 238 -20.62 -19.05 1.71
C GLY A 238 -19.41 -18.94 2.65
N LEU A 239 -18.30 -18.41 2.16
CA LEU A 239 -17.08 -18.22 2.96
C LEU A 239 -17.20 -16.98 3.85
N GLU A 240 -16.38 -16.91 4.90
CA GLU A 240 -16.18 -15.67 5.65
C GLU A 240 -15.27 -14.72 4.85
N SER A 241 -15.70 -13.47 4.64
CA SER A 241 -14.83 -12.46 4.03
C SER A 241 -13.74 -12.05 5.01
N LYS A 242 -12.49 -12.11 4.57
CA LYS A 242 -11.32 -11.53 5.25
C LYS A 242 -10.96 -10.15 4.71
N PHE A 243 -11.64 -9.71 3.66
CA PHE A 243 -11.62 -8.32 3.21
C PHE A 243 -12.68 -7.53 4.00
N ILE A 244 -12.26 -6.39 4.55
CA ILE A 244 -13.13 -5.47 5.30
C ILE A 244 -13.27 -4.14 4.54
N GLY A 245 -14.48 -3.60 4.51
CA GLY A 245 -14.81 -2.29 3.93
C GLY A 245 -15.16 -2.31 2.44
N LYS A 246 -14.72 -1.27 1.74
CA LYS A 246 -15.07 -0.97 0.35
C LYS A 246 -13.90 -1.25 -0.60
N ASN A 247 -14.16 -1.87 -1.73
CA ASN A 247 -13.16 -2.04 -2.79
C ASN A 247 -13.21 -0.84 -3.74
N PHE A 248 -12.12 -0.08 -3.85
CA PHE A 248 -12.03 1.01 -4.82
C PHE A 248 -12.07 0.49 -6.27
N VAL A 249 -12.91 1.10 -7.12
CA VAL A 249 -13.02 0.81 -8.55
C VAL A 249 -12.75 2.06 -9.39
N PHE A 250 -12.22 1.87 -10.60
CA PHE A 250 -11.67 2.95 -11.44
C PHE A 250 -12.69 3.50 -12.45
N ASP A 251 -13.92 3.67 -11.99
CA ASP A 251 -15.07 4.16 -12.75
C ASP A 251 -15.89 5.15 -11.90
N HIS A 252 -17.04 5.61 -12.40
CA HIS A 252 -17.82 6.65 -11.72
C HIS A 252 -18.32 6.25 -10.32
N ARG A 253 -18.38 4.96 -9.99
CA ARG A 253 -18.84 4.48 -8.67
C ARG A 253 -17.83 4.74 -7.55
N LEU A 254 -16.54 4.85 -7.89
CA LEU A 254 -15.40 5.07 -6.97
C LEU A 254 -15.25 4.04 -5.83
N GLY A 255 -16.07 3.00 -5.81
CA GLY A 255 -15.89 1.80 -5.02
C GLY A 255 -17.16 0.98 -4.95
N GLU A 256 -17.04 -0.25 -4.48
CA GLU A 256 -18.14 -1.20 -4.29
C GLU A 256 -18.08 -1.77 -2.87
N ARG A 257 -19.23 -1.89 -2.20
CA ARG A 257 -19.32 -2.38 -0.83
C ARG A 257 -19.03 -3.89 -0.79
N ILE A 258 -18.03 -4.29 -0.02
CA ILE A 258 -17.72 -5.73 0.17
C ILE A 258 -18.27 -6.21 1.51
N THR A 259 -18.01 -5.46 2.59
CA THR A 259 -18.59 -5.67 3.93
C THR A 259 -19.09 -4.34 4.49
N ASP A 260 -19.92 -4.40 5.54
CA ASP A 260 -20.51 -3.21 6.19
C ASP A 260 -19.52 -2.40 7.03
N ASP A 261 -18.28 -2.87 7.17
CA ASP A 261 -17.23 -2.17 7.92
C ASP A 261 -16.90 -0.81 7.28
N ILE A 262 -16.79 0.23 8.11
CA ILE A 262 -16.26 1.53 7.72
C ILE A 262 -14.88 1.67 8.35
N VAL A 263 -13.83 1.51 7.54
CA VAL A 263 -12.43 1.49 8.00
C VAL A 263 -11.69 2.81 7.73
N SER A 264 -12.43 3.86 7.36
CA SER A 264 -11.91 5.20 7.08
C SER A 264 -12.77 6.28 7.74
N GLN A 265 -12.29 7.51 7.63
CA GLN A 265 -12.97 8.70 8.15
C GLN A 265 -12.97 9.81 7.10
N CYS A 266 -13.93 10.73 7.23
CA CYS A 266 -13.97 11.94 6.43
C CYS A 266 -12.71 12.79 6.66
N HIS A 267 -12.05 13.14 5.57
CA HIS A 267 -10.79 13.90 5.60
C HIS A 267 -10.94 15.36 6.10
N GLN A 268 -12.17 15.85 6.23
CA GLN A 268 -12.48 17.24 6.64
C GLN A 268 -12.98 17.35 8.08
N CYS A 269 -13.62 16.32 8.64
CA CYS A 269 -14.18 16.38 10.00
C CYS A 269 -13.88 15.18 10.89
N GLY A 270 -13.28 14.11 10.36
CA GLY A 270 -12.94 12.89 11.11
C GLY A 270 -14.14 11.97 11.42
N ALA A 271 -15.35 12.26 10.93
CA ALA A 271 -16.48 11.36 11.09
C ALA A 271 -16.27 10.06 10.28
N PRO A 272 -16.65 8.87 10.80
CA PRO A 272 -16.58 7.62 10.04
C PRO A 272 -17.27 7.73 8.68
N CYS A 273 -16.55 7.47 7.60
CA CYS A 273 -17.02 7.58 6.22
C CYS A 273 -15.98 6.95 5.28
N ASP A 274 -16.43 6.36 4.18
CA ASP A 274 -15.60 5.76 3.14
C ASP A 274 -16.01 6.18 1.71
N VAL A 275 -16.73 7.31 1.62
CA VAL A 275 -17.21 7.87 0.37
C VAL A 275 -16.12 8.72 -0.27
N HIS A 276 -15.49 8.15 -1.29
CA HIS A 276 -14.59 8.86 -2.19
C HIS A 276 -15.33 9.92 -3.01
N THR A 277 -14.79 11.12 -3.03
CA THR A 277 -15.30 12.29 -3.74
C THR A 277 -14.17 12.97 -4.51
N ASN A 278 -14.42 13.31 -5.77
CA ASN A 278 -13.55 14.24 -6.49
C ASN A 278 -14.01 15.65 -6.19
N CYS A 279 -13.08 16.53 -5.84
CA CYS A 279 -13.36 17.95 -5.66
C CYS A 279 -14.06 18.51 -6.91
N VAL A 280 -15.24 19.11 -6.73
CA VAL A 280 -16.08 19.68 -7.79
C VAL A 280 -15.36 20.80 -8.56
N ASN A 281 -14.38 21.46 -7.94
CA ASN A 281 -13.52 22.38 -8.66
C ASN A 281 -12.70 21.64 -9.73
N GLU A 282 -13.07 21.84 -10.99
CA GLU A 282 -12.39 21.35 -12.21
C GLU A 282 -10.90 21.76 -12.27
N GLY A 283 -10.50 22.83 -11.58
CA GLY A 283 -9.09 23.22 -11.44
C GLY A 283 -8.32 22.41 -10.40
N CYS A 284 -8.98 21.58 -9.59
CA CYS A 284 -8.40 20.87 -8.45
C CYS A 284 -8.31 19.35 -8.69
N HIS A 285 -9.46 18.70 -8.97
CA HIS A 285 -9.59 17.25 -9.15
C HIS A 285 -8.98 16.38 -8.01
N LEU A 286 -8.86 16.94 -6.81
CA LEU A 286 -8.40 16.18 -5.65
C LEU A 286 -9.44 15.11 -5.31
N LEU A 287 -9.03 13.84 -5.29
CA LEU A 287 -9.84 12.73 -4.76
C LEU A 287 -9.64 12.67 -3.24
N PHE A 288 -10.70 12.57 -2.44
CA PHE A 288 -10.63 12.50 -0.96
C PHE A 288 -11.90 11.87 -0.38
N ILE A 289 -11.91 11.54 0.92
CA ILE A 289 -13.11 11.02 1.59
C ILE A 289 -13.93 12.15 2.20
N GLN A 290 -15.21 12.21 1.85
CA GLN A 290 -16.13 13.25 2.31
C GLN A 290 -17.44 12.64 2.80
N CYS A 291 -17.87 12.95 4.03
CA CYS A 291 -19.20 12.59 4.51
C CYS A 291 -20.26 13.58 4.03
N ASP A 292 -21.54 13.17 4.06
CA ASP A 292 -22.66 13.97 3.55
C ASP A 292 -22.77 15.36 4.18
N SER A 293 -22.48 15.49 5.48
CA SER A 293 -22.53 16.79 6.17
C SER A 293 -21.44 17.74 5.67
N CYS A 294 -20.24 17.22 5.42
CA CYS A 294 -19.14 17.98 4.82
C CYS A 294 -19.41 18.27 3.34
N ALA A 295 -19.98 17.33 2.59
CA ALA A 295 -20.36 17.52 1.19
C ALA A 295 -21.40 18.63 1.04
N ALA A 296 -22.41 18.69 1.93
CA ALA A 296 -23.40 19.76 1.96
C ALA A 296 -22.78 21.12 2.35
N LYS A 297 -21.87 21.14 3.33
CA LYS A 297 -21.22 22.37 3.80
C LYS A 297 -20.19 22.93 2.80
N MET A 298 -19.50 22.04 2.09
CA MET A 298 -18.39 22.38 1.20
C MET A 298 -18.75 22.22 -0.28
N GLU A 299 -20.01 21.93 -0.60
CA GLU A 299 -20.50 21.75 -1.98
C GLU A 299 -19.63 20.79 -2.81
N GLY A 300 -19.28 19.65 -2.21
CA GLY A 300 -18.41 18.65 -2.84
C GLY A 300 -16.94 19.07 -3.00
N CYS A 301 -16.53 20.22 -2.46
CA CYS A 301 -15.16 20.72 -2.56
C CYS A 301 -14.28 20.29 -1.37
N CYS A 302 -12.99 20.18 -1.64
CA CYS A 302 -12.01 19.81 -0.61
C CYS A 302 -11.64 20.96 0.35
N SER A 303 -11.84 22.22 -0.05
CA SER A 303 -11.45 23.39 0.73
C SER A 303 -12.33 24.61 0.45
N ALA A 304 -12.28 25.61 1.32
CA ALA A 304 -13.04 26.86 1.16
C ALA A 304 -12.60 27.65 -0.07
N GLU A 305 -11.32 27.59 -0.44
CA GLU A 305 -10.82 28.20 -1.68
C GLU A 305 -11.47 27.54 -2.90
N CYS A 306 -11.63 26.22 -2.89
CA CYS A 306 -12.32 25.52 -3.97
C CYS A 306 -13.80 25.89 -4.05
N VAL A 307 -14.49 26.06 -2.91
CA VAL A 307 -15.87 26.57 -2.87
C VAL A 307 -15.95 27.96 -3.52
N THR A 308 -15.03 28.86 -3.15
CA THR A 308 -14.97 30.20 -3.76
C THR A 308 -14.79 30.11 -5.27
N VAL A 309 -13.90 29.25 -5.76
CA VAL A 309 -13.62 29.11 -7.21
C VAL A 309 -14.84 28.63 -7.97
N ILE A 310 -15.59 27.65 -7.48
CA ILE A 310 -16.77 27.13 -8.21
C ILE A 310 -17.92 28.16 -8.31
N HIS A 311 -17.92 29.19 -7.46
CA HIS A 311 -18.89 30.29 -7.49
C HIS A 311 -18.48 31.47 -8.38
N LEU A 312 -17.26 31.47 -8.93
CA LEU A 312 -16.83 32.49 -9.87
C LEU A 312 -17.50 32.30 -11.25
N PRO A 313 -17.64 33.35 -12.06
CA PRO A 313 -18.08 33.22 -13.45
C PRO A 313 -17.23 32.20 -14.24
N GLU A 314 -17.84 31.47 -15.16
CA GLU A 314 -17.17 30.37 -15.90
C GLU A 314 -15.88 30.84 -16.61
N GLU A 315 -15.87 32.05 -17.14
CA GLU A 315 -14.70 32.64 -17.79
C GLU A 315 -13.55 32.91 -16.81
N GLU A 316 -13.85 33.27 -15.56
CA GLU A 316 -12.85 33.42 -14.51
C GLU A 316 -12.33 32.06 -14.03
N GLN A 317 -13.21 31.06 -13.87
CA GLN A 317 -12.79 29.69 -13.58
C GLN A 317 -11.85 29.16 -14.67
N LYS A 318 -12.19 29.38 -15.94
CA LYS A 318 -11.35 29.06 -17.11
C LYS A 318 -10.02 29.80 -17.06
N ALA A 319 -10.02 31.08 -16.70
CA ALA A 319 -8.81 31.88 -16.58
C ALA A 319 -7.89 31.36 -15.47
N ILE A 320 -8.44 31.02 -14.30
CA ILE A 320 -7.69 30.46 -13.17
C ILE A 320 -7.03 29.14 -13.54
N ARG A 321 -7.73 28.23 -14.23
CA ARG A 321 -7.16 26.94 -14.64
C ARG A 321 -6.24 27.04 -15.86
N ARG A 322 -6.21 28.18 -16.57
CA ARG A 322 -5.41 28.34 -17.80
C ARG A 322 -3.92 28.30 -17.46
N GLY A 323 -3.18 27.40 -18.10
CA GLY A 323 -1.73 27.27 -17.91
C GLY A 323 -1.33 26.52 -16.63
N ILE A 324 -2.27 26.23 -15.72
CA ILE A 324 -2.03 25.33 -14.59
C ILE A 324 -2.07 23.90 -15.15
N LYS A 325 -0.88 23.33 -15.39
CA LYS A 325 -0.76 21.88 -15.55
C LYS A 325 -0.92 21.29 -14.16
N ASN A 326 -2.06 20.68 -13.85
CA ASN A 326 -2.27 19.87 -12.63
C ASN A 326 -1.42 18.58 -12.59
N GLY A 327 -0.25 18.59 -13.26
CA GLY A 327 0.75 17.56 -13.17
C GLY A 327 1.20 17.44 -11.72
N ASN A 328 0.78 16.34 -11.09
CA ASN A 328 1.06 15.89 -9.73
C ASN A 328 -0.03 16.14 -8.66
N LYS A 329 -1.05 16.99 -8.87
CA LYS A 329 -2.23 17.01 -7.96
C LYS A 329 -3.22 15.87 -8.25
N ILE A 330 -3.24 15.37 -9.48
CA ILE A 330 -4.03 14.20 -9.93
C ILE A 330 -3.61 12.91 -9.20
N PHE A 331 -2.39 12.86 -8.66
CA PHE A 331 -1.84 11.68 -7.99
C PHE A 331 -1.83 11.77 -6.46
N LYS A 332 -1.94 12.98 -5.88
CA LYS A 332 -2.04 13.21 -4.42
C LYS A 332 -3.46 12.98 -3.89
N LYS A 333 -4.07 11.87 -4.26
CA LYS A 333 -5.40 11.46 -3.81
C LYS A 333 -5.36 11.37 -2.28
N GLY A 334 -6.18 12.12 -1.54
CA GLY A 334 -6.20 12.15 -0.07
C GLY A 334 -5.07 12.95 0.61
N LYS A 335 -3.91 13.12 -0.04
CA LYS A 335 -2.75 13.81 0.53
C LYS A 335 -2.72 15.32 0.20
N SER A 336 -3.52 16.09 0.92
CA SER A 336 -3.52 17.56 0.85
C SER A 336 -3.46 18.19 2.24
N ASP A 337 -2.83 19.36 2.37
CA ASP A 337 -2.69 20.06 3.67
C ASP A 337 -4.00 20.72 4.11
N VAL A 338 -4.93 20.94 3.18
CA VAL A 338 -6.29 21.43 3.46
C VAL A 338 -7.18 20.36 4.09
N LEU A 339 -6.75 19.09 4.06
CA LEU A 339 -7.45 17.95 4.64
C LEU A 339 -6.84 17.65 6.01
N THR A 340 -7.51 18.09 7.06
CA THR A 340 -6.98 18.12 8.43
C THR A 340 -7.12 16.79 9.16
N PHE A 341 -8.00 15.90 8.71
CA PHE A 341 -8.26 14.60 9.33
C PHE A 341 -7.76 13.48 8.43
N LYS A 342 -6.44 13.40 8.26
CA LYS A 342 -5.82 12.20 7.68
C LYS A 342 -6.01 11.05 8.69
N ASN A 343 -6.30 9.84 8.21
CA ASN A 343 -6.29 8.64 9.07
C ASN A 343 -4.97 8.65 9.86
N GLN A 344 -5.03 9.05 11.14
CA GLN A 344 -3.87 9.24 12.01
C GLN A 344 -3.45 7.95 12.70
N GLU A 345 -3.89 6.80 12.19
CA GLU A 345 -3.24 5.57 12.58
C GLU A 345 -1.98 5.44 11.73
N GLU A 346 -0.83 5.50 12.39
CA GLU A 346 0.42 4.91 11.92
C GLU A 346 0.23 3.39 11.70
N THR A 347 -0.70 2.97 10.83
CA THR A 347 -0.66 1.64 10.22
C THR A 347 0.24 1.71 8.99
N HIS A 348 1.40 2.36 9.11
CA HIS A 348 2.55 1.78 8.45
C HIS A 348 2.75 0.47 9.21
N GLY A 349 2.18 -0.62 8.68
CA GLY A 349 2.58 -1.95 9.07
C GLY A 349 4.04 -2.12 8.68
N VAL A 350 4.95 -1.44 9.37
CA VAL A 350 6.32 -1.88 9.49
C VAL A 350 6.15 -3.26 10.06
N PHE A 351 6.57 -4.24 9.27
CA PHE A 351 6.69 -5.60 9.76
C PHE A 351 7.66 -5.56 10.93
N VAL A 352 7.15 -5.39 12.15
CA VAL A 352 7.83 -5.90 13.32
C VAL A 352 7.50 -7.37 13.25
N ALA A 353 8.37 -8.14 12.60
CA ALA A 353 8.37 -9.57 12.75
C ALA A 353 8.23 -9.83 14.25
N GLU A 354 7.11 -10.40 14.69
CA GLU A 354 7.18 -11.21 15.89
C GLU A 354 8.18 -12.29 15.53
N LYS A 355 9.43 -12.08 15.95
CA LYS A 355 10.45 -13.11 15.87
C LYS A 355 9.74 -14.36 16.38
N PRO A 356 9.70 -15.46 15.61
CA PRO A 356 9.21 -16.70 16.16
C PRO A 356 9.91 -16.84 17.50
N LYS A 357 9.16 -17.10 18.56
CA LYS A 357 9.72 -17.56 19.82
C LYS A 357 10.47 -18.84 19.45
N THR A 358 11.72 -18.68 19.01
CA THR A 358 12.72 -19.71 19.13
C THR A 358 12.57 -20.14 20.57
N ALA A 359 12.44 -21.44 20.77
CA ALA A 359 12.65 -22.00 22.09
C ALA A 359 14.07 -21.56 22.49
N VAL A 360 14.15 -20.40 23.14
CA VAL A 360 15.32 -19.93 23.82
C VAL A 360 15.50 -21.02 24.85
N LYS A 361 16.48 -21.90 24.61
CA LYS A 361 17.23 -22.47 25.73
C LYS A 361 17.50 -21.27 26.62
N LYS A 362 16.80 -21.19 27.75
CA LYS A 362 16.97 -20.13 28.73
C LYS A 362 18.46 -20.05 29.01
N GLU A 363 19.14 -19.11 28.37
CA GLU A 363 20.38 -18.62 28.96
C GLU A 363 19.94 -18.05 30.31
N PRO A 364 20.63 -18.45 31.40
CA PRO A 364 20.21 -18.05 32.73
C PRO A 364 20.05 -16.53 32.75
N LYS A 365 18.91 -16.05 33.25
CA LYS A 365 18.67 -14.63 33.49
C LYS A 365 19.73 -14.17 34.47
N VAL A 366 20.85 -13.67 33.95
CA VAL A 366 21.92 -13.05 34.73
C VAL A 366 21.28 -11.88 35.48
N LYS A 367 21.17 -11.99 36.80
CA LYS A 367 20.65 -10.90 37.61
C LYS A 367 21.67 -9.76 37.50
N LYS A 368 21.17 -8.53 37.41
CA LYS A 368 22.03 -7.36 37.37
C LYS A 368 21.42 -6.27 38.21
N VAL A 369 22.29 -5.56 38.92
CA VAL A 369 21.93 -4.49 39.83
C VAL A 369 22.52 -3.21 39.27
N TYR A 370 21.73 -2.14 39.26
CA TYR A 370 22.20 -0.84 38.82
C TYR A 370 23.21 -0.28 39.83
N ILE A 371 24.30 0.30 39.32
CA ILE A 371 25.39 0.84 40.13
C ILE A 371 25.52 2.34 39.96
N GLY A 372 25.45 2.85 38.74
CA GLY A 372 25.70 4.26 38.48
C GLY A 372 25.82 4.62 37.01
N LYS A 373 26.46 5.75 36.72
CA LYS A 373 26.55 6.28 35.35
C LYS A 373 27.93 6.81 35.02
N GLY A 374 28.28 6.78 33.75
CA GLY A 374 29.53 7.34 33.24
C GLY A 374 29.55 8.86 33.43
N THR A 375 30.68 9.41 33.88
CA THR A 375 30.88 10.85 34.05
C THR A 375 32.03 11.40 33.22
N HIS A 376 32.96 10.55 32.80
CA HIS A 376 34.02 10.95 31.88
C HIS A 376 34.69 9.74 31.23
N PHE A 377 35.40 9.98 30.12
CA PHE A 377 36.31 8.99 29.55
C PHE A 377 37.62 9.67 29.15
N PHE A 378 38.74 9.21 29.72
CA PHE A 378 40.07 9.71 29.42
C PHE A 378 40.67 8.92 28.25
N PRO A 379 40.75 9.50 27.02
CA PRO A 379 41.03 8.70 25.83
C PRO A 379 42.47 8.20 25.74
N LYS A 380 43.45 8.98 26.27
CA LYS A 380 44.87 8.61 26.24
C LYS A 380 45.17 7.37 27.11
N PRO A 381 44.76 7.33 28.40
CA PRO A 381 44.97 6.14 29.22
C PRO A 381 43.88 5.06 29.03
N SER A 382 42.83 5.33 28.26
CA SER A 382 41.66 4.46 28.09
C SER A 382 40.96 4.13 29.41
N ILE A 383 40.69 5.17 30.21
CA ILE A 383 40.06 5.04 31.53
C ILE A 383 38.65 5.62 31.48
N GLY A 384 37.65 4.84 31.90
CA GLY A 384 36.30 5.31 32.15
C GLY A 384 36.14 5.77 33.59
N GLN A 385 35.47 6.90 33.79
CA GLN A 385 35.06 7.41 35.09
C GLN A 385 33.56 7.24 35.25
N PHE A 386 33.14 6.74 36.41
CA PHE A 386 31.75 6.53 36.78
C PHE A 386 31.47 7.13 38.15
N LEU A 387 30.29 7.74 38.30
CA LEU A 387 29.72 8.07 39.59
C LEU A 387 28.86 6.91 40.06
N ILE A 388 29.15 6.38 41.25
CA ILE A 388 28.37 5.32 41.87
C ILE A 388 27.15 5.96 42.53
N GLU A 389 25.96 5.62 42.07
CA GLU A 389 24.69 6.19 42.54
C GLU A 389 23.94 5.22 43.47
N GLU A 390 24.12 3.91 43.30
CA GLU A 390 23.45 2.87 44.09
C GLU A 390 24.38 1.67 44.30
N ASN A 391 24.21 0.96 45.43
CA ASN A 391 24.97 -0.26 45.76
C ASN A 391 26.50 -0.02 45.80
N GLU A 392 27.27 -1.10 45.59
CA GLU A 392 28.72 -1.11 45.64
C GLU A 392 29.32 -1.96 44.52
N ILE A 393 30.53 -1.61 44.10
CA ILE A 393 31.36 -2.41 43.20
C ILE A 393 32.73 -2.64 43.83
N LYS A 394 33.32 -3.79 43.54
CA LYS A 394 34.66 -4.15 43.97
C LYS A 394 35.47 -4.75 42.82
N ILE A 395 36.79 -4.77 42.99
CA ILE A 395 37.68 -5.51 42.11
C ILE A 395 37.26 -6.99 42.09
N GLY A 396 37.23 -7.58 40.90
CA GLY A 396 36.75 -8.92 40.62
C GLY A 396 35.26 -9.02 40.29
N ASP A 397 34.48 -7.95 40.46
CA ASP A 397 33.08 -7.97 40.03
C ASP A 397 32.96 -7.98 38.50
N THR A 398 32.02 -8.78 37.99
CA THR A 398 31.61 -8.68 36.58
C THR A 398 30.61 -7.54 36.44
N ILE A 399 30.91 -6.60 35.55
CA ILE A 399 30.07 -5.44 35.27
C ILE A 399 29.53 -5.47 33.85
N LEU A 400 28.43 -4.74 33.65
CA LEU A 400 27.80 -4.49 32.38
C LEU A 400 27.63 -2.98 32.19
N ILE A 401 28.26 -2.42 31.16
CA ILE A 401 28.06 -1.05 30.74
C ILE A 401 27.08 -1.03 29.56
N LYS A 402 26.04 -0.21 29.65
CA LYS A 402 24.99 -0.10 28.63
C LYS A 402 24.76 1.35 28.21
N GLY A 403 24.90 1.61 26.91
CA GLY A 403 24.70 2.92 26.30
C GLY A 403 24.04 2.83 24.92
N SER A 404 23.40 3.92 24.48
CA SER A 404 22.71 3.97 23.18
C SER A 404 23.66 3.76 21.98
N THR A 405 24.90 4.22 22.10
CA THR A 405 25.95 4.00 21.09
C THR A 405 27.01 2.99 21.50
N THR A 406 27.21 2.79 22.80
CA THR A 406 28.23 1.87 23.36
C THR A 406 27.75 0.40 23.29
N GLY A 407 26.45 0.18 23.12
CA GLY A 407 25.84 -1.15 23.16
C GLY A 407 25.89 -1.72 24.57
N GLU A 408 25.92 -3.05 24.69
CA GLU A 408 26.11 -3.78 25.94
C GLU A 408 27.52 -4.36 25.99
N GLN A 409 28.32 -3.91 26.96
CA GLN A 409 29.72 -4.35 27.13
C GLN A 409 29.89 -4.97 28.51
N LYS A 410 30.38 -6.22 28.56
CA LYS A 410 30.69 -6.94 29.81
C LYS A 410 32.19 -7.02 30.02
N LEU A 411 32.63 -6.81 31.26
CA LEU A 411 34.02 -6.99 31.67
C LEU A 411 34.10 -7.27 33.17
N VAL A 412 35.25 -7.74 33.62
CA VAL A 412 35.58 -7.87 35.05
C VAL A 412 36.44 -6.68 35.45
N ILE A 413 36.19 -6.10 36.62
CA ILE A 413 37.04 -5.04 37.15
C ILE A 413 38.33 -5.66 37.64
N GLU A 414 39.44 -5.43 36.96
CA GLU A 414 40.77 -5.94 37.36
C GLU A 414 41.49 -4.98 38.31
N GLU A 415 41.37 -3.68 38.04
CA GLU A 415 41.97 -2.60 38.83
C GLU A 415 41.04 -1.39 38.81
N MET A 416 40.94 -0.68 39.93
CA MET A 416 40.18 0.57 39.99
C MET A 416 40.76 1.55 41.00
N LEU A 417 40.51 2.85 40.77
CA LEU A 417 40.73 3.91 41.74
C LEU A 417 39.38 4.46 42.19
N VAL A 418 39.25 4.73 43.48
CA VAL A 418 38.05 5.30 44.10
C VAL A 418 38.45 6.63 44.73
N ASN A 419 37.87 7.72 44.22
CA ASN A 419 38.23 9.09 44.57
C ASN A 419 39.76 9.31 44.46
N ASP A 420 40.34 8.85 43.34
CA ASP A 420 41.78 8.93 43.00
C ASP A 420 42.74 8.17 43.92
N LEU A 421 42.24 7.29 44.79
CA LEU A 421 43.03 6.38 45.62
C LEU A 421 42.81 4.92 45.22
N ALA A 422 43.88 4.12 45.25
CA ALA A 422 43.78 2.68 45.00
C ALA A 422 43.00 2.01 46.12
N GLN A 423 41.76 1.61 45.82
CA GLN A 423 40.85 0.98 46.76
C GLN A 423 40.15 -0.18 46.06
N GLU A 424 39.92 -1.25 46.81
CA GLU A 424 39.32 -2.48 46.28
C GLU A 424 37.79 -2.39 46.16
N LYS A 425 37.17 -1.34 46.71
CA LYS A 425 35.70 -1.19 46.78
C LYS A 425 35.27 0.28 46.66
N ALA A 426 34.22 0.53 45.86
CA ALA A 426 33.54 1.83 45.73
C ALA A 426 32.08 1.71 46.17
N ILE A 427 31.58 2.71 46.90
CA ILE A 427 30.20 2.77 47.40
C ILE A 427 29.44 3.95 46.80
N SER A 428 28.12 3.96 46.96
CA SER A 428 27.26 5.08 46.55
C SER A 428 27.81 6.43 47.03
N GLY A 429 27.95 7.37 46.10
CA GLY A 429 28.55 8.69 46.31
C GLY A 429 30.00 8.81 45.84
N ASP A 430 30.70 7.69 45.64
CA ASP A 430 32.09 7.70 45.18
C ASP A 430 32.20 7.88 43.67
N THR A 431 33.34 8.45 43.25
CA THR A 431 33.77 8.44 41.85
C THR A 431 34.78 7.32 41.66
N CYS A 432 34.46 6.38 40.76
CA CYS A 432 35.32 5.25 40.45
C CYS A 432 35.90 5.39 39.03
N THR A 433 37.18 5.04 38.86
CA THR A 433 37.83 4.98 37.55
C THR A 433 38.50 3.64 37.33
N PHE A 434 38.36 3.09 36.13
CA PHE A 434 39.02 1.86 35.73
C PHE A 434 39.22 1.81 34.21
N LYS A 435 40.13 0.95 33.77
CA LYS A 435 40.49 0.83 32.35
C LYS A 435 39.37 0.17 31.55
N LEU A 436 39.08 0.72 30.37
CA LEU A 436 38.07 0.20 29.46
C LEU A 436 38.64 0.06 28.04
N PRO A 437 38.37 -1.05 27.32
CA PRO A 437 38.81 -1.23 25.94
C PRO A 437 37.96 -0.45 24.92
N PHE A 438 36.97 0.31 25.38
CA PHE A 438 36.03 1.09 24.56
C PHE A 438 35.73 2.45 25.20
N ARG A 439 35.23 3.39 24.40
CA ARG A 439 34.82 4.72 24.88
C ARG A 439 33.43 4.65 25.50
N ILE A 440 33.22 5.39 26.59
CA ILE A 440 31.90 5.57 27.21
C ILE A 440 31.40 7.00 27.05
N ARG A 441 30.09 7.19 27.18
CA ARG A 441 29.41 8.49 27.22
C ARG A 441 28.86 8.79 28.63
N LEU A 442 28.55 10.06 28.86
CA LEU A 442 27.98 10.56 30.12
C LEU A 442 26.61 9.95 30.48
N SER A 443 25.91 9.39 29.50
CA SER A 443 24.62 8.74 29.67
C SER A 443 24.72 7.22 29.87
N ASP A 444 25.92 6.63 29.77
CA ASP A 444 26.09 5.19 29.83
C ASP A 444 25.89 4.70 31.26
N LYS A 445 25.09 3.64 31.40
CA LYS A 445 24.71 3.07 32.68
C LYS A 445 25.61 1.90 33.04
N LEU A 446 26.08 1.88 34.28
CA LEU A 446 26.89 0.81 34.86
C LEU A 446 26.00 -0.09 35.70
N TYR A 447 26.11 -1.40 35.49
CA TYR A 447 25.45 -2.44 36.28
C TYR A 447 26.49 -3.44 36.77
N LYS A 448 26.25 -4.01 37.95
CA LYS A 448 26.96 -5.19 38.46
C LYS A 448 26.14 -6.42 38.14
N ILE A 449 26.79 -7.43 37.58
CA ILE A 449 26.20 -8.73 37.37
C ILE A 449 26.25 -9.50 38.69
N THR A 450 25.10 -10.02 39.10
CA THR A 450 24.95 -10.94 40.22
C THR A 450 24.49 -12.28 39.67
N ASP A 451 25.10 -13.37 40.12
CA ASP A 451 24.80 -14.71 39.61
C ASP A 451 23.32 -15.12 39.78
#